data_AF-A0A6A6V228-F1
#
_entry.id   AF-A0A6A6V228-F1
#
_cell.length_a   1.000
_cell.length_b   1.000
_cell.length_c   1.000
_cell.angle_alpha   90.00
_cell.angle_beta   90.00
_cell.angle_gamma   90.00
#
_symmetry.space_group_name_H-M   'P 1'
#
loop_
_entity.id
_entity.type
_entity.pdbx_description
1 polymer ?
#
loop_
_entity_poly.entity_id
_entity_poly.type
_entity_poly.pdbx_seq_one_letter_code
_entity_poly.pdbx_strand_id
1 'polypeptide(L)'
;MTTPPGSDTKMPEEDATEAPLTMAASVILTQLPKDASQALASVGNEVPEKVTIRLHALSSAPLLSQRVFKLSSNQRFETIVRFLRRRLQVPGSQSVFCYVGNVFSPALDENVGNLWTCFKTGEELVVGYNMAPTFG
;
A
#
# COMPACT_ATOMS: atom_id res chain seq x y z
N MET A 1 67.09 -8.57 35.12
CA MET A 1 67.72 -8.27 33.81
C MET A 1 66.92 -9.09 32.80
N THR A 2 66.13 -8.58 31.84
CA THR A 2 66.18 -7.33 31.04
C THR A 2 64.81 -7.19 30.33
N THR A 3 64.32 -5.96 30.13
CA THR A 3 63.14 -5.58 29.30
C THR A 3 63.53 -5.40 27.81
N PRO A 4 62.73 -4.74 26.92
CA PRO A 4 61.66 -5.19 25.99
C PRO A 4 62.11 -5.10 24.48
N PRO A 5 61.25 -5.10 23.43
CA PRO A 5 60.45 -3.92 23.00
C PRO A 5 59.08 -4.24 22.33
N GLY A 6 58.30 -3.20 22.00
CA GLY A 6 56.91 -3.26 21.50
C GLY A 6 56.73 -3.36 19.98
N SER A 7 55.47 -3.39 19.54
CA SER A 7 55.02 -2.78 18.27
C SER A 7 53.49 -2.75 18.18
N ASP A 8 53.00 -1.54 17.98
CA ASP A 8 51.70 -1.12 17.47
C ASP A 8 51.24 -1.97 16.27
N THR A 9 50.00 -2.43 16.24
CA THR A 9 49.34 -2.81 14.98
C THR A 9 47.88 -2.38 15.00
N LYS A 10 47.71 -1.15 14.54
CA LYS A 10 46.51 -0.55 13.95
C LYS A 10 45.98 -1.40 12.80
N MET A 11 44.74 -1.88 12.88
CA MET A 11 43.91 -2.37 11.76
C MET A 11 42.41 -2.24 12.16
N PRO A 12 41.47 -2.03 11.20
CA PRO A 12 40.75 -0.78 11.04
C PRO A 12 39.26 -0.84 11.44
N GLU A 13 38.68 0.35 11.58
CA GLU A 13 37.25 0.61 11.78
C GLU A 13 36.43 0.11 10.58
N GLU A 14 35.60 -0.91 10.80
CA GLU A 14 34.52 -1.27 9.88
C GLU A 14 33.29 -0.41 10.20
N ASP A 15 33.02 0.47 9.25
CA ASP A 15 31.77 1.16 9.02
C ASP A 15 30.62 0.15 8.82
N ALA A 16 29.78 0.01 9.85
CA ALA A 16 28.40 -0.38 9.70
C ALA A 16 27.63 0.40 10.77
N THR A 17 27.09 1.53 10.34
CA THR A 17 26.27 2.44 11.14
C THR A 17 24.98 1.72 11.59
N GLU A 18 25.06 0.85 12.60
CA GLU A 18 23.92 0.53 13.44
C GLU A 18 23.60 1.80 14.21
N ALA A 19 22.83 2.70 13.58
CA ALA A 19 22.29 3.88 14.24
C ALA A 19 21.50 3.36 15.45
N PRO A 20 22.00 3.56 16.68
CA PRO A 20 21.26 3.12 17.84
C PRO A 20 20.02 4.02 17.89
N LEU A 21 18.84 3.43 17.96
CA LEU A 21 17.54 4.09 18.20
C LEU A 21 17.58 4.74 19.59
N THR A 22 18.44 5.73 19.73
CA THR A 22 18.67 6.51 20.92
C THR A 22 17.86 7.78 20.77
N MET A 23 17.37 8.29 21.90
CA MET A 23 16.60 9.53 21.95
C MET A 23 17.32 10.73 21.29
N ALA A 24 18.65 10.62 21.07
CA ALA A 24 19.45 11.60 20.32
C ALA A 24 19.08 11.68 18.83
N ALA A 25 18.68 10.57 18.18
CA ALA A 25 18.20 10.61 16.80
C ALA A 25 16.92 11.47 16.66
N SER A 26 16.07 11.50 17.69
CA SER A 26 14.87 12.36 17.74
C SER A 26 15.21 13.85 17.74
N VAL A 27 16.34 14.23 18.36
CA VAL A 27 16.82 15.62 18.39
C VAL A 27 17.35 16.05 17.02
N ILE A 28 18.01 15.14 16.29
CA ILE A 28 18.50 15.41 14.93
C ILE A 28 17.30 15.54 13.95
N LEU A 29 16.23 14.76 14.14
CA LEU A 29 14.99 14.90 13.35
C LEU A 29 14.28 16.25 13.59
N THR A 30 14.39 16.82 14.80
CA THR A 30 13.78 18.13 15.11
C THR A 30 14.60 19.31 14.58
N GLN A 31 15.86 19.10 14.19
CA GLN A 31 16.76 20.12 13.64
C GLN A 31 16.94 20.02 12.12
N LEU A 32 16.04 19.32 11.42
CA LEU A 32 16.12 19.14 9.99
C LEU A 32 15.83 20.48 9.24
N PRO A 33 16.65 20.87 8.25
CA PRO A 33 16.41 22.08 7.45
C PRO A 33 15.05 22.03 6.73
N LYS A 34 14.42 23.21 6.55
CA LYS A 34 13.08 23.37 5.96
C LYS A 34 12.93 22.68 4.60
N ASP A 35 13.99 22.61 3.81
CA ASP A 35 13.98 21.95 2.49
C ASP A 35 13.71 20.44 2.58
N ALA A 36 14.27 19.76 3.58
CA ALA A 36 14.01 18.34 3.78
C ALA A 36 12.56 18.09 4.26
N SER A 37 11.98 19.02 5.05
CA SER A 37 10.57 18.96 5.43
C SER A 37 9.60 19.19 4.25
N GLN A 38 9.96 20.07 3.30
CA GLN A 38 9.18 20.30 2.08
C GLN A 38 9.32 19.15 1.07
N ALA A 39 10.51 18.58 0.93
CA ALA A 39 10.71 17.37 0.14
C ALA A 39 9.92 16.18 0.73
N LEU A 40 9.85 16.04 2.05
CA LEU A 40 9.02 15.01 2.69
C LEU A 40 7.51 15.27 2.54
N ALA A 41 7.08 16.54 2.58
CA ALA A 41 5.68 16.89 2.34
C ALA A 41 5.22 16.54 0.91
N SER A 42 6.10 16.70 -0.08
CA SER A 42 5.85 16.29 -1.48
C SER A 42 6.00 14.79 -1.73
N VAL A 43 6.61 14.06 -0.79
CA VAL A 43 6.70 12.58 -0.77
C VAL A 43 5.55 11.95 0.04
N GLY A 44 4.74 12.76 0.73
CA GLY A 44 3.45 12.34 1.25
C GLY A 44 2.53 12.05 0.07
N ASN A 45 2.35 10.77 -0.27
CA ASN A 45 1.54 10.29 -1.38
C ASN A 45 0.19 11.03 -1.43
N GLU A 46 0.11 12.09 -2.24
CA GLU A 46 -1.10 12.88 -2.37
C GLU A 46 -2.16 11.97 -2.98
N VAL A 47 -3.10 11.54 -2.15
CA VAL A 47 -4.20 10.70 -2.61
C VAL A 47 -5.02 11.57 -3.54
N PRO A 48 -5.11 11.23 -4.84
CA PRO A 48 -5.87 12.04 -5.77
C PRO A 48 -7.34 12.05 -5.32
N GLU A 49 -8.05 13.16 -5.54
CA GLU A 49 -9.47 13.29 -5.19
C GLU A 49 -10.31 12.15 -5.81
N LYS A 50 -9.87 11.66 -6.97
CA LYS A 50 -10.42 10.51 -7.67
C LYS A 50 -9.33 9.50 -7.98
N VAL A 51 -9.56 8.27 -7.58
CA VAL A 51 -8.69 7.13 -7.80
C VAL A 51 -9.23 6.25 -8.93
N THR A 52 -8.32 5.67 -9.71
CA THR A 52 -8.67 4.75 -10.79
C THR A 52 -8.74 3.31 -10.27
N ILE A 53 -9.81 2.61 -10.59
CA ILE A 53 -10.07 1.24 -10.16
C ILE A 53 -10.24 0.36 -11.40
N ARG A 54 -9.51 -0.76 -11.44
CA ARG A 54 -9.62 -1.79 -12.48
C ARG A 54 -10.25 -3.05 -11.91
N LEU A 55 -11.40 -3.41 -12.45
CA LEU A 55 -12.12 -4.64 -12.14
C LEU A 55 -11.63 -5.78 -13.02
N HIS A 56 -11.22 -6.88 -12.41
CA HIS A 56 -10.79 -8.09 -13.10
C HIS A 56 -11.75 -9.25 -12.81
N ALA A 57 -12.31 -9.85 -13.87
CA ALA A 57 -13.14 -11.03 -13.74
C ALA A 57 -12.25 -12.25 -13.47
N LEU A 58 -12.55 -13.02 -12.44
CA LEU A 58 -11.91 -14.32 -12.20
C LEU A 58 -12.67 -15.45 -12.90
N SER A 59 -12.18 -16.69 -12.75
CA SER A 59 -12.58 -17.82 -13.62
C SER A 59 -14.08 -18.13 -13.65
N SER A 60 -14.84 -17.73 -12.62
CA SER A 60 -16.28 -18.02 -12.51
C SER A 60 -17.16 -16.75 -12.62
N ALA A 61 -16.60 -15.60 -13.02
CA ALA A 61 -17.33 -14.34 -13.08
C ALA A 61 -17.58 -13.84 -14.52
N PRO A 62 -18.77 -13.28 -14.83
CA PRO A 62 -19.06 -12.68 -16.13
C PRO A 62 -18.17 -11.47 -16.42
N LEU A 63 -17.72 -11.33 -17.66
CA LEU A 63 -16.83 -10.26 -18.09
C LEU A 63 -17.55 -8.92 -18.23
N LEU A 64 -17.11 -7.91 -17.49
CA LEU A 64 -17.62 -6.54 -17.64
C LEU A 64 -17.06 -5.84 -18.89
N SER A 65 -17.94 -5.12 -19.59
CA SER A 65 -17.60 -4.27 -20.74
C SER A 65 -16.72 -3.10 -20.34
N GLN A 66 -17.11 -2.36 -19.29
CA GLN A 66 -16.27 -1.32 -18.69
C GLN A 66 -15.63 -1.85 -17.40
N ARG A 67 -14.32 -2.10 -17.47
CA ARG A 67 -13.54 -2.63 -16.34
C ARG A 67 -12.81 -1.57 -15.54
N VAL A 68 -12.53 -0.42 -16.15
CA VAL A 68 -11.81 0.68 -15.50
C VAL A 68 -12.77 1.83 -15.28
N PHE A 69 -12.82 2.34 -14.06
CA PHE A 69 -13.62 3.51 -13.70
C PHE A 69 -12.91 4.32 -12.60
N LYS A 70 -13.31 5.59 -12.47
CA LYS A 70 -12.81 6.48 -11.42
C LYS A 70 -13.81 6.59 -10.28
N LEU A 71 -13.34 6.54 -9.05
CA LEU A 71 -14.14 6.71 -7.83
C LEU A 71 -13.50 7.78 -6.96
N SER A 72 -14.30 8.52 -6.19
CA SER A 72 -13.74 9.45 -5.19
C SER A 72 -12.98 8.68 -4.11
N SER A 73 -11.83 9.20 -3.69
CA SER A 73 -10.97 8.59 -2.66
C SER A 73 -11.63 8.53 -1.27
N ASN A 74 -12.63 9.37 -1.01
CA ASN A 74 -13.40 9.40 0.25
C ASN A 74 -14.52 8.35 0.31
N GLN A 75 -14.71 7.56 -0.74
CA GLN A 75 -15.73 6.51 -0.76
C GLN A 75 -15.25 5.25 -0.07
N ARG A 76 -16.21 4.50 0.49
CA ARG A 76 -15.98 3.18 1.08
C ARG A 76 -15.99 2.07 0.04
N PHE A 77 -15.30 0.97 0.36
CA PHE A 77 -15.21 -0.20 -0.52
C PHE A 77 -16.56 -0.82 -0.84
N GLU A 78 -17.56 -0.72 0.05
CA GLU A 78 -18.94 -1.15 -0.21
C GLU A 78 -19.55 -0.58 -1.49
N THR A 79 -19.13 0.63 -1.91
CA THR A 79 -19.61 1.27 -3.12
C THR A 79 -19.18 0.49 -4.36
N ILE A 80 -17.97 -0.08 -4.36
CA ILE A 80 -17.45 -0.92 -5.44
C ILE A 80 -18.25 -2.21 -5.53
N VAL A 81 -18.54 -2.85 -4.39
CA VAL A 81 -19.33 -4.08 -4.32
C VAL A 81 -20.77 -3.83 -4.81
N ARG A 82 -21.39 -2.74 -4.38
CA ARG A 82 -22.73 -2.32 -4.83
C ARG A 82 -22.76 -2.04 -6.34
N PHE A 83 -21.72 -1.38 -6.86
CA PHE A 83 -21.57 -1.13 -8.30
C PHE A 83 -21.45 -2.44 -9.09
N LEU A 84 -20.62 -3.38 -8.64
CA LEU A 84 -20.47 -4.71 -9.24
C LEU A 84 -21.80 -5.46 -9.28
N ARG A 85 -22.53 -5.53 -8.16
CA ARG A 85 -23.83 -6.23 -8.10
C ARG A 85 -24.84 -5.65 -9.09
N ARG A 86 -24.90 -4.33 -9.24
CA ARG A 86 -25.78 -3.65 -10.21
C ARG A 86 -25.37 -3.94 -11.65
N ARG A 87 -24.07 -3.91 -11.96
CA ARG A 87 -23.56 -4.13 -13.32
C ARG A 87 -23.67 -5.57 -13.78
N LEU A 88 -23.46 -6.51 -12.87
CA LEU A 88 -23.56 -7.95 -13.13
C LEU A 88 -25.00 -8.48 -13.00
N GLN A 89 -25.96 -7.63 -12.61
CA GLN A 89 -27.37 -7.99 -12.37
C GLN A 89 -27.51 -9.19 -11.42
N VAL A 90 -26.64 -9.25 -10.41
CA VAL A 90 -26.59 -10.38 -9.47
C VAL A 90 -27.80 -10.32 -8.53
N PRO A 91 -28.59 -11.39 -8.40
CA PRO A 91 -29.70 -11.44 -7.47
C PRO A 91 -29.26 -11.21 -6.02
N GLY A 92 -30.17 -10.69 -5.18
CA GLY A 92 -29.90 -10.48 -3.75
C GLY A 92 -29.46 -11.76 -3.01
N SER A 93 -29.89 -12.92 -3.52
CA SER A 93 -29.56 -14.26 -3.00
C SER A 93 -28.13 -14.72 -3.30
N GLN A 94 -27.43 -14.09 -4.25
CA GLN A 94 -26.08 -14.50 -4.63
C GLN A 94 -25.03 -13.56 -4.04
N SER A 95 -23.95 -14.17 -3.57
CA SER A 95 -22.80 -13.48 -2.97
C SER A 95 -21.78 -13.11 -4.04
N VAL A 96 -21.15 -11.94 -3.87
CA VAL A 96 -20.04 -11.50 -4.72
C VAL A 96 -18.84 -11.28 -3.81
N PHE A 97 -17.76 -12.00 -4.10
CA PHE A 97 -16.49 -11.90 -3.39
C PHE A 97 -15.55 -10.99 -4.18
N CYS A 98 -14.93 -10.04 -3.49
CA CYS A 98 -14.01 -9.08 -4.10
C CYS A 98 -12.65 -9.20 -3.43
N TYR A 99 -11.59 -9.13 -4.23
CA TYR A 99 -10.21 -9.30 -3.78
C TYR A 99 -9.34 -8.17 -4.32
N VAL A 100 -8.65 -7.46 -3.45
CA VAL A 100 -7.64 -6.45 -3.84
C VAL A 100 -6.37 -7.19 -4.23
N GLY A 101 -5.79 -6.85 -5.40
CA GLY A 101 -4.57 -7.48 -5.89
C GLY A 101 -4.64 -9.00 -6.05
N ASN A 102 -5.86 -9.57 -6.07
CA ASN A 102 -6.10 -11.01 -6.07
C ASN A 102 -5.55 -11.79 -4.86
N VAL A 103 -5.31 -11.11 -3.73
CA VAL A 103 -4.65 -11.69 -2.54
C VAL A 103 -5.50 -11.67 -1.27
N PHE A 104 -6.31 -10.63 -1.05
CA PHE A 104 -7.14 -10.52 0.16
C PHE A 104 -8.45 -9.79 -0.13
N SER A 105 -9.47 -10.04 0.70
CA SER A 105 -10.74 -9.32 0.64
C SER A 105 -10.74 -8.19 1.69
N PRO A 106 -10.79 -6.91 1.28
CA PRO A 106 -10.90 -5.80 2.22
C PRO A 106 -12.28 -5.79 2.91
N ALA A 107 -12.35 -5.08 4.05
CA ALA A 107 -13.62 -4.81 4.72
C ALA A 107 -14.47 -3.82 3.91
N LEU A 108 -15.80 -3.88 4.07
CA LEU A 108 -16.75 -3.06 3.30
C LEU A 108 -16.68 -1.57 3.68
N ASP A 109 -16.27 -1.28 4.91
CA ASP A 109 -16.11 0.04 5.49
C ASP A 109 -14.74 0.68 5.22
N GLU A 110 -13.80 -0.08 4.64
CA GLU A 110 -12.46 0.38 4.31
C GLU A 110 -12.50 1.54 3.29
N ASN A 111 -11.63 2.53 3.50
CA ASN A 111 -11.56 3.71 2.64
C ASN A 111 -10.81 3.40 1.33
N VAL A 112 -11.43 3.71 0.19
CA VAL A 112 -10.85 3.36 -1.12
C VAL A 112 -9.57 4.14 -1.41
N GLY A 113 -9.44 5.38 -0.90
CA GLY A 113 -8.19 6.15 -1.01
C GLY A 113 -7.01 5.48 -0.32
N ASN A 114 -7.24 4.85 0.84
CA ASN A 114 -6.20 4.11 1.57
C ASN A 114 -5.81 2.85 0.80
N LEU A 115 -6.80 2.10 0.33
CA LEU A 115 -6.56 0.89 -0.49
C LEU A 115 -5.77 1.22 -1.76
N TRP A 116 -6.10 2.31 -2.44
CA TRP A 116 -5.38 2.73 -3.64
C TRP A 116 -3.94 3.15 -3.29
N THR A 117 -3.72 3.89 -2.21
CA THR A 117 -2.38 4.29 -1.78
C THR A 117 -1.49 3.10 -1.44
N CYS A 118 -2.02 2.12 -0.72
CA CYS A 118 -1.24 0.98 -0.23
C CYS A 118 -1.09 -0.15 -1.27
N PHE A 119 -2.08 -0.34 -2.16
CA PHE A 119 -2.16 -1.54 -3.00
C PHE A 119 -2.37 -1.25 -4.49
N LYS A 120 -2.17 0.00 -4.97
CA LYS A 120 -2.21 0.28 -6.41
C LYS A 120 -1.10 -0.46 -7.15
N THR A 121 -1.43 -0.92 -8.35
CA THR A 121 -0.46 -1.39 -9.33
C THR A 121 -0.31 -0.30 -10.39
N GLY A 122 0.83 0.39 -10.38
CA GLY A 122 1.03 1.61 -11.19
C GLY A 122 0.15 2.77 -10.71
N GLU A 123 -0.91 3.07 -11.45
CA GLU A 123 -1.87 4.15 -11.16
C GLU A 123 -3.31 3.65 -10.91
N GLU A 124 -3.49 2.34 -10.77
CA GLU A 124 -4.81 1.73 -10.65
C GLU A 124 -4.88 0.73 -9.50
N LEU A 125 -6.00 0.75 -8.77
CA LEU A 125 -6.32 -0.28 -7.80
C LEU A 125 -6.98 -1.46 -8.51
N VAL A 126 -6.31 -2.60 -8.52
CA VAL A 126 -6.82 -3.83 -9.14
C VAL A 126 -7.71 -4.57 -8.15
N VAL A 127 -8.96 -4.79 -8.52
CA VAL A 127 -9.96 -5.53 -7.74
C VAL A 127 -10.47 -6.71 -8.57
N GLY A 128 -10.09 -7.91 -8.16
CA GLY A 128 -10.63 -9.16 -8.69
C GLY A 128 -12.01 -9.44 -8.09
N TYR A 129 -12.95 -9.97 -8.88
CA TYR A 129 -14.24 -10.41 -8.36
C TYR A 129 -14.57 -11.84 -8.78
N ASN A 130 -15.27 -12.55 -7.90
CA ASN A 130 -15.75 -13.91 -8.11
C ASN A 130 -17.14 -14.14 -7.47
N MET A 131 -17.93 -15.07 -8.03
CA MET A 131 -19.21 -15.51 -7.46
C MET A 131 -19.02 -16.59 -6.38
N ALA A 132 -17.93 -17.35 -6.46
CA ALA A 132 -17.55 -18.36 -5.47
C ALA A 132 -16.34 -17.89 -4.64
N PRO A 133 -16.27 -18.23 -3.35
CA PRO A 133 -15.07 -17.99 -2.56
C PRO A 133 -13.92 -18.79 -3.16
N THR A 134 -12.83 -18.11 -3.54
CA THR A 134 -11.64 -18.74 -4.17
C THR A 134 -10.51 -18.92 -3.17
N PHE A 135 -10.50 -18.09 -2.13
CA PHE A 135 -9.54 -18.12 -1.04
C PHE A 135 -10.35 -17.99 0.25
N GLY A 136 -10.28 -19.02 1.09
CA GLY A 136 -11.03 -19.20 2.33
C GLY A 136 -10.65 -20.51 2.99
#